data_AF-A0AAI9PF73-F1
#
_entry.id   AF-A0AAI9PF73-F1
#
_cell.length_a   1.000
_cell.length_b   1.000
_cell.length_c   1.000
_cell.angle_alpha   90.00
_cell.angle_beta   90.00
_cell.angle_gamma   90.00
#
_symmetry.space_group_name_H-M   'P 1'
#
loop_
_entity.id
_entity.type
_entity.pdbx_description
1 polymer ?
#
loop_
_entity_poly.entity_id
_entity_poly.type
_entity_poly.pdbx_seq_one_letter_code
_entity_poly.pdbx_strand_id
1 'polypeptide(L)'
;MPNPNTWVDPFGLAGENVFIHYTDKAGFESIMKTGVLRPNAAGKVYVTDILMSPKDVMRDILINDPFHAGRGDYAIIFKADSVQMSNIRQSSMLEYIHSGKIKLNDVLYSGTNPYSITSNMNYEARNKLTLNQIGMRGKCGVRK
;
A
#
# COMPACT_ATOMS: atom_id res chain seq x y z
N MET A 1 15.69 10.58 21.21
CA MET A 1 16.19 9.71 20.11
C MET A 1 15.28 9.92 18.91
N PRO A 2 15.78 10.02 17.67
CA PRO A 2 14.92 10.08 16.49
C PRO A 2 14.11 8.79 16.43
N ASN A 3 12.81 8.88 16.17
CA ASN A 3 11.96 7.70 16.08
C ASN A 3 12.47 6.83 14.90
N PRO A 4 12.84 5.56 15.11
CA PRO A 4 13.28 4.69 14.00
C PRO A 4 12.21 4.54 12.92
N ASN A 5 10.94 4.82 13.25
CA ASN A 5 9.83 4.84 12.29
C ASN A 5 9.85 6.04 11.34
N THR A 6 10.48 7.17 11.69
CA THR A 6 10.53 8.37 10.81
C THR A 6 11.30 8.12 9.52
N TRP A 7 12.22 7.15 9.50
CA TRP A 7 12.93 6.73 8.30
C TRP A 7 12.14 5.76 7.44
N VAL A 8 11.31 4.93 8.09
CA VAL A 8 10.53 3.89 7.43
C VAL A 8 9.25 4.45 6.83
N ASP A 9 8.65 5.45 7.49
CA ASP A 9 7.44 6.18 7.12
C ASP A 9 7.58 7.66 7.52
N PRO A 10 8.23 8.47 6.66
CA PRO A 10 8.48 9.89 6.96
C PRO A 10 7.19 10.72 6.97
N PHE A 11 6.09 10.17 6.48
CA PHE A 11 4.81 10.88 6.33
C PHE A 11 3.76 10.45 7.36
N GLY A 12 4.03 9.44 8.20
CA GLY A 12 3.06 8.91 9.15
C GLY A 12 1.85 8.23 8.46
N LEU A 13 2.07 7.65 7.28
CA LEU A 13 1.07 7.00 6.44
C LEU A 13 0.96 5.48 6.68
N ALA A 14 1.77 4.91 7.57
CA ALA A 14 1.69 3.53 8.03
C ALA A 14 1.03 3.45 9.41
N GLY A 15 0.32 2.35 9.68
CA GLY A 15 -0.33 2.15 10.96
C GLY A 15 -1.24 0.93 10.99
N GLU A 16 -1.86 0.70 12.14
CA GLU A 16 -2.82 -0.38 12.31
C GLU A 16 -4.05 -0.16 11.41
N ASN A 17 -4.44 -1.21 10.68
CA ASN A 17 -5.55 -1.21 9.73
C ASN A 17 -5.39 -0.19 8.59
N VAL A 18 -4.18 0.29 8.32
CA VAL A 18 -3.89 1.17 7.19
C VAL A 18 -3.42 0.34 6.01
N PHE A 19 -4.05 0.56 4.86
CA PHE A 19 -3.75 -0.14 3.62
C PHE A 19 -3.52 0.85 2.49
N ILE A 20 -2.78 0.37 1.50
CA ILE A 20 -2.33 1.08 0.32
C ILE A 20 -2.84 0.31 -0.89
N HIS A 21 -3.52 1.02 -1.77
CA HIS A 21 -3.81 0.55 -3.12
C HIS A 21 -2.94 1.32 -4.10
N TYR A 22 -1.98 0.63 -4.72
CA TYR A 22 -1.20 1.18 -5.82
C TYR A 22 -1.98 1.06 -7.13
N THR A 23 -1.91 2.11 -7.94
CA THR A 23 -2.62 2.16 -9.21
C THR A 23 -1.92 3.07 -10.21
N ASP A 24 -2.40 3.06 -11.46
CA ASP A 24 -1.97 3.99 -12.50
C ASP A 24 -2.85 5.25 -12.47
N LYS A 25 -2.54 6.23 -13.32
CA LYS A 25 -3.30 7.50 -13.37
C LYS A 25 -4.80 7.28 -13.67
N ALA A 26 -5.13 6.39 -14.60
CA ALA A 26 -6.52 6.16 -15.00
C ALA A 26 -7.31 5.46 -13.89
N GLY A 27 -6.69 4.49 -13.22
CA GLY A 27 -7.24 3.85 -12.03
C GLY A 27 -7.45 4.86 -10.90
N PHE A 28 -6.45 5.69 -10.62
CA PHE A 28 -6.54 6.75 -9.62
C PHE A 28 -7.72 7.69 -9.87
N GLU A 29 -7.84 8.25 -11.07
CA GLU A 29 -8.93 9.17 -11.45
C GLU A 29 -10.30 8.51 -11.31
N SER A 30 -10.43 7.25 -11.75
CA SER A 30 -11.67 6.47 -11.61
C SER A 30 -12.07 6.25 -10.15
N ILE A 31 -11.09 5.93 -9.30
CA ILE A 31 -11.31 5.71 -7.87
C ILE A 31 -11.67 7.03 -7.19
N MET A 32 -10.96 8.13 -7.46
CA MET A 32 -11.28 9.45 -6.89
C MET A 32 -12.70 9.91 -7.29
N LYS A 33 -13.15 9.61 -8.51
CA LYS A 33 -14.51 9.93 -8.95
C LYS A 33 -15.58 9.11 -8.21
N THR A 34 -15.27 7.87 -7.82
CA THR A 34 -16.27 6.91 -7.34
C THR A 34 -16.18 6.62 -5.85
N GLY A 35 -15.06 6.93 -5.20
CA GLY A 35 -14.76 6.58 -3.82
C GLY A 35 -14.68 5.07 -3.57
N VAL A 36 -14.46 4.26 -4.61
CA VAL A 36 -14.55 2.79 -4.52
C VAL A 36 -13.38 2.11 -5.24
N LEU A 37 -12.71 1.21 -4.52
CA LEU A 37 -11.83 0.21 -5.14
C LEU A 37 -12.69 -0.94 -5.66
N ARG A 38 -12.73 -1.09 -6.98
CA ARG A 38 -13.49 -2.15 -7.64
C ARG A 38 -12.70 -3.45 -7.66
N PRO A 39 -13.36 -4.60 -7.41
CA PRO A 39 -12.71 -5.88 -7.53
C PRO A 39 -12.33 -6.18 -8.99
N ASN A 40 -11.30 -7.01 -9.17
CA ASN A 40 -10.97 -7.60 -10.45
C ASN A 40 -12.03 -8.64 -10.90
N ALA A 41 -11.80 -9.28 -12.04
CA ALA A 41 -12.70 -10.31 -12.58
C ALA A 41 -12.91 -11.51 -11.63
N ALA A 42 -11.99 -11.75 -10.70
CA ALA A 42 -12.10 -12.79 -9.66
C ALA A 42 -12.80 -12.31 -8.38
N GLY A 43 -13.37 -11.10 -8.38
CA GLY A 43 -14.05 -10.54 -7.21
C GLY A 43 -13.11 -10.03 -6.12
N LYS A 44 -11.85 -9.75 -6.43
CA LYS A 44 -10.80 -9.41 -5.44
C LYS A 44 -10.23 -8.02 -5.62
N VAL A 45 -9.98 -7.32 -4.52
CA VAL A 45 -9.17 -6.09 -4.47
C VAL A 45 -7.85 -6.41 -3.77
N TYR A 46 -6.74 -6.01 -4.39
CA TYR A 46 -5.39 -6.18 -3.84
C TYR A 46 -4.95 -4.90 -3.16
N VAL A 47 -4.44 -5.04 -1.94
CA VAL A 47 -3.91 -3.95 -1.12
C VAL A 47 -2.67 -4.42 -0.38
N THR A 48 -1.86 -3.48 0.11
CA THR A 48 -0.68 -3.77 0.92
C THR A 48 -0.62 -2.83 2.11
N ASP A 49 0.06 -3.21 3.17
CA ASP A 49 0.45 -2.34 4.28
C ASP A 49 1.92 -1.88 4.18
N ILE A 50 2.57 -2.13 3.04
CA ILE A 50 3.98 -1.83 2.81
C ILE A 50 4.13 -0.67 1.81
N LEU A 51 4.82 0.37 2.26
CA LEU A 51 5.17 1.53 1.46
C LEU A 51 6.39 1.22 0.59
N MET A 52 6.26 1.41 -0.73
CA MET A 52 7.24 1.02 -1.75
C MET A 52 7.34 2.08 -2.85
N SER A 53 8.55 2.27 -3.37
CA SER A 53 8.75 3.11 -4.56
C SER A 53 8.01 2.51 -5.77
N PRO A 54 7.64 3.31 -6.80
CA PRO A 54 6.99 2.78 -8.00
C PRO A 54 7.77 1.62 -8.64
N LYS A 55 9.10 1.69 -8.62
CA LYS A 55 9.98 0.65 -9.14
C LYS A 55 9.91 -0.65 -8.34
N ASP A 56 9.81 -0.56 -7.01
CA ASP A 56 9.72 -1.76 -6.17
C ASP A 56 8.29 -2.34 -6.18
N VAL A 57 7.24 -1.50 -6.30
CA VAL A 57 5.88 -1.98 -6.57
C VAL A 57 5.85 -2.80 -7.86
N MET A 58 6.45 -2.27 -8.94
CA MET A 58 6.55 -2.97 -10.21
C MET A 58 7.28 -4.31 -10.09
N ARG A 59 8.40 -4.33 -9.37
CA ARG A 59 9.23 -5.54 -9.20
C ARG A 59 8.56 -6.59 -8.31
N ASP A 60 8.06 -6.19 -7.15
CA ASP A 60 7.78 -7.11 -6.04
C ASP A 60 6.30 -7.47 -5.91
N ILE A 61 5.39 -6.54 -6.22
CA ILE A 61 3.94 -6.78 -6.21
C ILE A 61 3.50 -7.21 -7.61
N LEU A 62 3.89 -6.45 -8.64
CA LEU A 62 3.41 -6.64 -10.01
C LEU A 62 4.29 -7.63 -10.81
N ILE A 63 5.35 -8.17 -10.19
CA ILE A 63 6.23 -9.22 -10.74
C ILE A 63 6.79 -8.86 -12.13
N ASN A 64 7.03 -7.57 -12.36
CA ASN A 64 7.45 -7.00 -13.65
C ASN A 64 6.53 -7.36 -14.84
N ASP A 65 5.24 -7.65 -14.60
CA ASP A 65 4.27 -7.86 -15.67
C ASP A 65 4.03 -6.55 -16.45
N PRO A 66 4.39 -6.47 -17.75
CA PRO A 66 4.23 -5.24 -18.53
C PRO A 66 2.77 -4.77 -18.65
N PHE A 67 1.77 -5.64 -18.47
CA PHE A 67 0.35 -5.23 -18.44
C PHE A 67 -0.02 -4.40 -17.20
N HIS A 68 0.90 -4.28 -16.24
CA HIS A 68 0.74 -3.50 -15.02
C HIS A 68 1.67 -2.29 -14.95
N ALA A 69 2.31 -1.94 -16.08
CA ALA A 69 3.15 -0.75 -16.17
C ALA A 69 2.42 0.51 -15.68
N GLY A 70 3.10 1.31 -14.86
CA GLY A 70 2.56 2.53 -14.26
C GLY A 70 1.66 2.33 -13.04
N ARG A 71 1.29 1.09 -12.69
CA ARG A 71 0.41 0.83 -11.53
C ARG A 71 1.08 1.06 -10.16
N GLY A 72 2.35 1.44 -10.13
CA GLY A 72 3.05 1.89 -8.92
C GLY A 72 3.11 3.41 -8.78
N ASP A 73 2.62 4.17 -9.76
CA ASP A 73 2.86 5.62 -9.86
C ASP A 73 1.91 6.45 -8.99
N TYR A 74 0.75 5.89 -8.65
CA TYR A 74 -0.24 6.51 -7.77
C TYR A 74 -0.52 5.58 -6.58
N ALA A 75 -0.81 6.19 -5.44
CA ALA A 75 -1.15 5.49 -4.21
C ALA A 75 -2.40 6.11 -3.59
N ILE A 76 -3.25 5.22 -3.06
CA ILE A 76 -4.37 5.59 -2.20
C ILE A 76 -4.15 4.86 -0.89
N ILE A 77 -3.91 5.62 0.16
CA ILE A 77 -3.66 5.13 1.51
C ILE A 77 -4.88 5.45 2.36
N PHE A 78 -5.45 4.43 2.96
CA PHE A 78 -6.73 4.53 3.65
C PHE A 78 -6.74 3.65 4.89
N LYS A 79 -7.58 4.02 5.86
CA LYS A 79 -7.84 3.20 7.03
C LYS A 79 -9.05 2.32 6.78
N ALA A 80 -8.88 1.02 6.97
CA ALA A 80 -9.95 0.05 6.86
C ALA A 80 -10.81 0.03 8.12
N ASP A 81 -12.14 0.04 7.95
CA ASP A 81 -13.07 -0.18 9.06
C ASP A 81 -13.17 -1.66 9.45
N SER A 82 -13.85 -1.97 10.56
CA SER A 82 -13.97 -3.34 11.07
C SER A 82 -14.62 -4.31 10.08
N VAL A 83 -15.54 -3.83 9.24
CA VAL A 83 -16.21 -4.66 8.22
C VAL A 83 -15.25 -4.97 7.09
N GLN A 84 -14.50 -3.98 6.62
CA GLN A 84 -13.44 -4.16 5.63
C GLN A 84 -12.36 -5.10 6.14
N MET A 85 -11.92 -4.93 7.39
CA MET A 85 -10.94 -5.79 8.05
C MET A 85 -11.37 -7.25 8.09
N SER A 86 -12.65 -7.53 8.35
CA SER A 86 -13.18 -8.90 8.36
C SER A 86 -13.09 -9.61 7.00
N ASN A 87 -12.97 -8.84 5.91
CA ASN A 87 -12.87 -9.32 4.54
C ASN A 87 -11.46 -9.24 3.96
N ILE A 88 -10.50 -8.65 4.70
CA ILE A 88 -9.09 -8.57 4.32
C ILE A 88 -8.35 -9.79 4.85
N ARG A 89 -7.65 -10.50 3.97
CA ARG A 89 -6.81 -11.63 4.34
C ARG A 89 -5.46 -11.52 3.67
N GLN A 90 -4.40 -11.84 4.41
CA GLN A 90 -3.06 -11.87 3.84
C GLN A 90 -2.98 -12.94 2.75
N SER A 91 -2.50 -12.57 1.57
CA SER A 91 -2.34 -13.48 0.42
C SER A 91 -0.88 -13.80 0.14
N SER A 92 0.03 -12.87 0.43
CA SER A 92 1.47 -13.04 0.27
C SER A 92 2.23 -12.26 1.35
N MET A 93 3.56 -12.33 1.31
CA MET A 93 4.39 -11.50 2.20
C MET A 93 4.18 -10.00 1.96
N LEU A 94 3.76 -9.57 0.77
CA LEU A 94 3.64 -8.14 0.44
C LEU A 94 2.20 -7.71 0.19
N GLU A 95 1.23 -8.62 0.17
CA GLU A 95 -0.13 -8.31 -0.24
C GLU A 95 -1.19 -8.96 0.63
N TYR A 96 -2.32 -8.27 0.65
CA TYR A 96 -3.59 -8.69 1.20
C TYR A 96 -4.65 -8.64 0.10
N ILE A 97 -5.65 -9.51 0.23
CA ILE A 97 -6.81 -9.55 -0.63
C ILE A 97 -8.04 -9.18 0.20
N HIS A 98 -8.84 -8.24 -0.31
CA HIS A 98 -10.21 -8.00 0.13
C HIS A 98 -11.20 -8.65 -0.85
N SER A 99 -12.17 -9.39 -0.33
CA SER A 99 -13.26 -9.97 -1.13
C SER A 99 -14.36 -8.94 -1.42
N GLY A 100 -14.62 -8.67 -2.69
CA GLY A 100 -15.58 -7.65 -3.12
C GLY A 100 -15.00 -6.23 -3.13
N LYS A 101 -15.88 -5.24 -3.33
CA LYS A 101 -15.49 -3.82 -3.41
C LYS A 101 -15.11 -3.25 -2.04
N ILE A 102 -14.17 -2.30 -2.03
CA ILE A 102 -13.86 -1.47 -0.85
C ILE A 102 -14.38 -0.07 -1.10
N LYS A 103 -15.22 0.45 -0.21
CA LYS A 103 -15.61 1.86 -0.21
C LYS A 103 -14.62 2.65 0.64
N LEU A 104 -13.99 3.67 0.07
CA LEU A 104 -13.01 4.50 0.77
C LEU A 104 -13.76 5.46 1.71
N ASN A 105 -13.78 5.14 3.01
CA ASN A 105 -14.43 5.95 4.04
C ASN A 105 -13.46 6.91 4.74
N ASP A 106 -12.20 6.48 4.94
CA ASP A 106 -11.16 7.23 5.64
C ASP A 106 -9.85 7.18 4.82
N VAL A 107 -9.63 8.19 3.98
CA VAL A 107 -8.44 8.31 3.14
C VAL A 107 -7.42 9.19 3.84
N LEU A 108 -6.26 8.63 4.13
CA LEU A 108 -5.13 9.32 4.75
C LEU A 108 -4.27 10.05 3.71
N TYR A 109 -4.16 9.47 2.52
CA TYR A 109 -3.43 10.05 1.40
C TYR A 109 -3.99 9.56 0.06
N SER A 110 -4.05 10.44 -0.93
CA SER A 110 -4.32 10.07 -2.32
C SER A 110 -3.54 10.97 -3.28
N GLY A 111 -2.80 10.37 -4.21
CA GLY A 111 -2.02 11.12 -5.19
C GLY A 111 -0.92 10.29 -5.85
N THR A 112 0.06 10.98 -6.43
CA THR A 112 1.30 10.35 -6.90
C THR A 112 1.96 9.58 -5.76
N ASN A 113 2.57 8.44 -6.02
CA ASN A 113 3.14 7.58 -4.99
C ASN A 113 4.14 8.39 -4.11
N PRO A 114 3.86 8.59 -2.80
CA PRO A 114 4.67 9.42 -1.93
C PRO A 114 6.06 8.81 -1.69
N TYR A 115 6.23 7.51 -1.95
CA TYR A 115 7.51 6.80 -1.84
C TYR A 115 8.39 6.93 -3.06
N SER A 116 7.95 7.66 -4.09
CA SER A 116 8.78 7.99 -5.26
C SER A 116 10.07 8.71 -4.86
N ILE A 117 10.08 9.43 -3.73
CA ILE A 117 11.28 10.09 -3.16
C ILE A 117 12.42 9.10 -2.86
N THR A 118 12.09 7.83 -2.58
CA THR A 118 13.07 6.80 -2.25
C THR A 118 13.69 6.16 -3.51
N SER A 119 13.16 6.45 -4.70
CA SER A 119 13.63 5.86 -5.97
C SER A 119 15.11 6.14 -6.25
N ASN A 120 15.65 7.23 -5.71
CA ASN A 120 17.07 7.61 -5.84
C ASN A 120 18.00 6.81 -4.91
N MET A 121 17.47 6.11 -3.92
CA MET A 121 18.26 5.21 -3.07
C MET A 121 18.68 3.98 -3.88
N ASN A 122 19.73 3.28 -3.46
CA ASN A 122 20.08 2.00 -4.06
C ASN A 122 19.07 0.89 -3.67
N TYR A 123 19.11 -0.23 -4.38
CA TYR A 123 18.19 -1.35 -4.14
C TYR A 123 18.28 -1.88 -2.71
N GLU A 124 19.49 -2.11 -2.20
CA GLU A 124 19.71 -2.67 -0.86
C GLU A 124 19.08 -1.81 0.25
N ALA A 125 19.21 -0.48 0.14
CA ALA A 125 18.61 0.46 1.07
C ALA A 125 17.08 0.39 1.02
N ARG A 126 16.48 0.38 -0.18
CA ARG A 126 15.01 0.25 -0.31
C ARG A 126 14.50 -1.10 0.19
N ASN A 127 15.20 -2.18 -0.14
CA ASN A 127 14.86 -3.52 0.34
C ASN A 127 14.92 -3.60 1.88
N LYS A 128 15.91 -2.96 2.51
CA LYS A 128 15.99 -2.86 3.96
C LYS A 128 14.79 -2.12 4.56
N LEU A 129 14.30 -1.06 3.91
CA LEU A 129 13.07 -0.37 4.35
C LEU A 129 11.85 -1.29 4.26
N THR A 130 11.68 -2.02 3.16
CA THR A 130 10.61 -3.03 2.99
C THR A 130 10.67 -4.09 4.09
N LEU A 131 11.85 -4.69 4.32
CA LEU A 131 12.05 -5.71 5.35
C LEU A 131 11.79 -5.19 6.77
N ASN A 132 12.16 -3.94 7.05
CA ASN A 132 11.86 -3.29 8.32
C ASN A 132 10.35 -3.13 8.52
N GLN A 133 9.60 -2.71 7.50
CA GLN A 133 8.13 -2.62 7.57
C GLN A 133 7.50 -3.98 7.87
N ILE A 134 7.91 -5.03 7.15
CA ILE A 134 7.45 -6.39 7.38
C ILE A 134 7.75 -6.83 8.82
N GLY A 135 8.96 -6.56 9.32
CA GLY A 135 9.38 -6.90 10.69
C GLY A 135 8.63 -6.15 11.79
N MET A 136 7.94 -5.06 11.45
CA MET A 136 7.12 -4.23 12.35
C MET A 136 5.63 -4.58 12.33
N ARG A 137 5.17 -5.40 11.37
CA ARG A 137 3.78 -5.88 11.33
C ARG A 137 3.39 -6.54 12.66
N GLY A 138 2.21 -6.19 13.16
CA GLY A 138 1.68 -6.72 14.43
C GLY A 138 2.43 -6.26 15.69
N LYS A 139 3.49 -5.44 15.58
CA LYS A 139 4.21 -4.86 16.73
C LYS A 139 3.77 -3.43 17.05
N CYS A 140 3.18 -2.73 16.09
CA CYS A 140 2.47 -1.47 16.35
C CYS A 140 1.10 -1.79 16.96
N GLY A 141 1.07 -1.89 18.30
CA GLY A 141 -0.11 -2.25 19.09
C GLY A 141 0.17 -2.51 20.57
N VAL A 142 1.43 -2.67 21.00
CA VAL A 142 1.77 -2.75 22.43
C VAL A 142 2.19 -1.37 22.94
N ARG A 143 1.22 -0.49 23.16
CA ARG A 143 1.35 0.45 24.28
C ARG A 143 1.02 -0.36 25.53
N LYS A 144 2.04 -0.63 26.35
CA LYS A 144 1.80 -0.85 27.78
C LYS A 144 1.20 0.41 28.38
#